data_AF-A0A7T7VQF2-F1
#
_entry.id   AF-A0A7T7VQF2-F1
#
_cell.length_a   1.000
_cell.length_b   1.000
_cell.length_c   1.000
_cell.angle_alpha   90.00
_cell.angle_beta   90.00
_cell.angle_gamma   90.00
#
_symmetry.space_group_name_H-M   'P 1'
#
loop_
_entity.id
_entity.type
_entity.pdbx_description
1 polymer ?
#
loop_
_entity_poly.entity_id
_entity_poly.type
_entity_poly.pdbx_seq_one_letter_code
_entity_poly.pdbx_strand_id
1 'polypeptide(L)' 'MKKIVTVLAAASFATLAACGADNAAEEVQEQKLESQEDVLEEQADLAEEQGMEAQEEQLDDQADAMGEAADEI' A
#
# COMPACT_ATOMS: atom_id res chain seq x y z
N MET A 1 20.54 16.32 52.52
CA MET A 1 20.82 15.39 51.40
C MET A 1 19.59 15.36 50.50
N LYS A 2 19.62 16.07 49.37
CA LYS A 2 18.49 16.17 48.42
C LYS A 2 18.89 15.47 47.14
N LYS A 3 18.37 14.25 46.91
CA LYS A 3 18.48 13.56 45.62
C LYS A 3 17.20 12.77 45.40
N ILE A 4 16.20 13.43 44.82
CA ILE A 4 15.10 12.76 44.15
C ILE A 4 15.14 13.29 42.72
N VAL A 5 15.88 12.58 41.87
CA VAL A 5 15.82 12.76 40.41
C VAL A 5 14.90 11.65 39.92
N THR A 6 13.62 11.96 39.85
CA THR A 6 12.63 11.06 39.24
C THR A 6 12.72 11.25 37.74
N VAL A 7 13.25 10.24 37.05
CA VAL A 7 13.26 10.17 35.58
C VAL A 7 11.82 10.02 35.10
N LEU A 8 11.26 11.10 34.55
CA LEU A 8 9.95 11.11 33.92
C LEU A 8 10.15 11.16 32.40
N ALA A 9 10.60 10.05 31.82
CA ALA A 9 10.89 9.92 30.39
C ALA A 9 10.03 8.81 29.75
N ALA A 10 8.73 8.76 30.07
CA ALA A 10 7.82 7.71 29.61
C ALA A 10 6.54 8.23 28.93
N ALA A 11 6.53 9.49 28.47
CA ALA A 11 5.32 10.11 27.92
C ALA A 11 5.44 10.57 26.45
N SER A 12 6.48 10.16 25.72
CA SER A 12 6.72 10.63 24.34
C SER A 12 6.37 9.62 23.23
N PHE A 13 5.93 8.39 23.57
CA PHE A 13 5.57 7.39 22.56
C PHE A 13 4.07 7.35 22.21
N ALA A 14 3.21 7.92 23.05
CA ALA A 14 1.76 7.87 22.85
C ALA A 14 1.26 8.85 21.77
N THR A 15 2.05 9.88 21.43
CA THR A 15 1.66 10.90 20.44
C THR A 15 2.06 10.53 19.00
N LEU A 16 2.93 9.54 18.79
CA LEU A 16 3.26 9.05 17.44
C LEU A 16 2.18 8.14 16.87
N ALA A 17 1.57 7.30 17.72
CA ALA A 17 0.51 6.38 17.30
C ALA A 17 -0.79 7.08 16.89
N ALA A 18 -1.04 8.30 17.41
CA ALA A 18 -2.23 9.07 17.08
C ALA A 18 -2.11 9.90 15.79
N CYS A 19 -0.93 9.94 15.15
CA CYS A 19 -0.70 10.72 13.92
C CYS A 19 -0.41 9.85 12.69
N GLY A 20 -0.26 8.52 12.87
CA GLY A 20 0.08 7.58 11.80
C GLY A 20 -0.87 6.39 11.66
N ALA A 21 -1.91 6.27 12.50
CA ALA A 21 -2.84 5.15 12.42
C ALA A 21 -3.77 5.23 11.20
N ASP A 22 -4.14 6.44 10.77
CA ASP A 22 -4.97 6.65 9.57
C ASP A 22 -4.15 6.34 8.29
N ASN A 23 -2.92 6.88 8.19
CA ASN A 23 -2.00 6.56 7.08
C ASN A 23 -1.67 5.05 7.00
N ALA A 24 -1.54 4.35 8.13
CA ALA A 24 -1.25 2.91 8.10
C ALA A 24 -2.41 2.05 7.57
N ALA A 25 -3.65 2.54 7.65
CA ALA A 25 -4.80 1.84 7.08
C ALA A 25 -4.91 2.10 5.56
N GLU A 26 -4.66 3.34 5.15
CA GLU A 26 -4.55 3.76 3.74
C GLU A 26 -3.41 3.01 3.04
N GLU A 27 -2.19 3.02 3.59
CA GLU A 27 -1.02 2.28 3.06
C GLU A 27 -1.27 0.78 2.88
N VAL A 28 -2.00 0.14 3.82
CA VAL A 28 -2.32 -1.29 3.71
C VAL A 28 -3.35 -1.54 2.61
N GLN A 29 -4.25 -0.58 2.36
CA GLN A 29 -5.25 -0.70 1.34
C GLN A 29 -4.66 -0.41 -0.05
N GLU A 30 -3.81 0.61 -0.17
CA GLU A 30 -2.99 0.94 -1.34
C GLU A 30 -2.14 -0.28 -1.74
N GLN A 31 -1.32 -0.82 -0.83
CA GLN A 31 -0.52 -2.02 -1.10
C GLN A 31 -1.35 -3.22 -1.56
N LYS A 32 -2.58 -3.36 -1.06
CA LYS A 32 -3.44 -4.47 -1.48
C LYS A 32 -3.90 -4.29 -2.92
N LEU A 33 -4.16 -3.06 -3.36
CA LEU A 33 -4.54 -2.78 -4.74
C LEU A 33 -3.33 -2.91 -5.66
N GLU A 34 -2.18 -2.32 -5.31
CA GLU A 34 -0.92 -2.49 -6.06
C GLU A 34 -0.54 -3.97 -6.21
N SER A 35 -0.61 -4.77 -5.14
CA SER A 35 -0.28 -6.20 -5.24
C SER A 35 -1.24 -7.01 -6.12
N GLN A 36 -2.44 -6.50 -6.39
CA GLN A 36 -3.39 -7.12 -7.32
C GLN A 36 -3.18 -6.60 -8.75
N GLU A 37 -2.81 -5.34 -8.92
CA GLU A 37 -2.34 -4.74 -10.18
C GLU A 37 -1.13 -5.52 -10.71
N ASP A 38 -0.09 -5.72 -9.89
CA ASP A 38 1.10 -6.51 -10.23
C ASP A 38 0.76 -7.88 -10.84
N VAL A 39 -0.25 -8.55 -10.25
CA VAL A 39 -0.69 -9.89 -10.68
C VAL A 39 -1.46 -9.83 -12.00
N LEU A 40 -2.14 -8.72 -12.30
CA LEU A 40 -2.83 -8.50 -13.57
C LEU A 40 -1.83 -8.14 -14.67
N GLU A 41 -0.85 -7.28 -14.40
CA GLU A 41 0.24 -6.94 -15.32
C GLU A 41 1.05 -8.20 -15.70
N GLU A 42 1.46 -9.03 -14.72
CA GLU A 42 2.19 -10.26 -15.01
C GLU A 42 1.36 -11.25 -15.87
N GLN A 43 0.02 -11.21 -15.75
CA GLN A 43 -0.87 -12.01 -16.60
C GLN A 43 -1.02 -11.40 -18.00
N ALA A 44 -1.04 -10.07 -18.11
CA ALA A 44 -1.07 -9.35 -19.39
C ALA A 44 0.22 -9.64 -20.18
N ASP A 45 1.38 -9.53 -19.54
CA ASP A 45 2.68 -9.90 -20.10
C ASP A 45 2.69 -11.36 -20.60
N LEU A 46 2.18 -12.29 -19.80
CA LEU A 46 2.08 -13.69 -20.20
C LEU A 46 1.14 -13.88 -21.41
N ALA A 47 0.05 -13.11 -21.49
CA ALA A 47 -0.88 -13.14 -22.62
C ALA A 47 -0.23 -12.55 -23.89
N GLU A 48 0.55 -11.48 -23.77
CA GLU A 48 1.35 -10.90 -24.86
C GLU A 48 2.34 -11.92 -25.40
N GLU A 49 3.11 -12.58 -24.52
CA GLU A 49 4.09 -13.61 -24.90
C GLU A 49 3.44 -14.79 -25.63
N GLN A 50 2.18 -15.10 -25.31
CA GLN A 50 1.39 -16.15 -25.97
C GLN A 50 0.69 -15.67 -27.26
N GLY A 51 0.80 -14.38 -27.60
CA GLY A 51 0.18 -13.76 -28.78
C GLY A 51 -1.33 -13.56 -28.63
N MET A 52 -1.83 -13.40 -27.41
CA MET A 52 -3.25 -13.24 -27.09
C MET A 52 -3.61 -11.76 -26.87
N GLU A 53 -3.44 -10.91 -27.90
CA GLU A 53 -3.66 -9.45 -27.83
C GLU A 53 -5.00 -9.06 -27.16
N ALA A 54 -6.12 -9.68 -27.54
CA ALA A 54 -7.41 -9.31 -26.96
C ALA A 54 -7.56 -9.65 -25.46
N GLN A 55 -6.75 -10.59 -24.95
CA GLN A 55 -6.72 -10.93 -23.53
C GLN A 55 -5.73 -10.03 -22.78
N GLU A 56 -4.59 -9.72 -23.39
CA GLU A 56 -3.63 -8.74 -22.87
C GLU A 56 -4.30 -7.38 -22.67
N GLU A 57 -4.93 -6.81 -23.70
CA GLU A 57 -5.62 -5.51 -23.63
C GLU A 57 -6.71 -5.49 -22.52
N GLN A 58 -7.40 -6.61 -22.29
CA GLN A 58 -8.39 -6.71 -21.21
C GLN A 58 -7.78 -6.79 -19.81
N LEU A 59 -6.61 -7.40 -19.68
CA LEU A 59 -5.89 -7.52 -18.41
C LEU A 59 -5.20 -6.19 -18.08
N ASP A 60 -4.64 -5.53 -19.10
CA ASP A 60 -4.04 -4.20 -19.03
C ASP A 60 -5.07 -3.15 -18.58
N ASP A 61 -6.25 -3.08 -19.24
CA ASP A 61 -7.37 -2.21 -18.84
C ASP A 61 -7.79 -2.42 -17.36
N GLN A 62 -7.69 -3.65 -16.86
CA GLN A 62 -8.03 -3.98 -15.48
C GLN A 62 -6.92 -3.60 -14.49
N ALA A 63 -5.65 -3.75 -14.89
CA ALA A 63 -4.49 -3.33 -14.12
C ALA A 63 -4.51 -1.79 -13.98
N ASP A 64 -4.68 -1.07 -15.09
CA ASP A 64 -4.81 0.40 -15.12
C ASP A 64 -5.90 0.89 -14.16
N ALA A 65 -7.11 0.31 -14.26
CA ALA A 65 -8.22 0.70 -13.38
C ALA A 65 -7.93 0.41 -11.89
N MET A 66 -7.07 -0.57 -11.60
CA MET A 66 -6.68 -0.93 -10.25
C MET A 66 -5.56 -0.04 -9.70
N GLY A 67 -4.58 0.31 -10.54
CA GLY A 67 -3.54 1.28 -10.23
C GLY A 67 -4.10 2.68 -9.98
N GLU A 68 -5.04 3.14 -10.83
CA GLU A 68 -5.74 4.41 -10.59
C GLU A 68 -6.53 4.39 -9.28
N ALA A 69 -7.14 3.24 -8.93
CA ALA A 69 -7.85 3.10 -7.66
C ALA A 69 -6.91 3.04 -6.44
N ALA A 70 -5.67 2.57 -6.61
CA ALA A 70 -4.64 2.59 -5.59
C ALA A 70 -4.15 4.02 -5.34
N ASP A 71 -3.90 4.80 -6.40
CA ASP A 71 -3.50 6.21 -6.36
C ASP A 71 -4.55 7.13 -5.70
N GLU A 72 -5.83 6.71 -5.70
CA GLU A 72 -6.92 7.45 -5.07
C GLU A 72 -7.10 7.18 -3.56
N ILE A 73 -6.35 6.23 -2.98
CA ILE A 73 -6.36 5.93 -1.53
C ILE A 73 -5.49 6.90 -0.75
#